data_AF-A0A5B7A660-F1
#
_entry.id   AF-A0A5B7A660-F1
#
_cell.length_a   1.000
_cell.length_b   1.000
_cell.length_c   1.000
_cell.angle_alpha   90.00
_cell.angle_beta   90.00
_cell.angle_gamma   90.00
#
_symmetry.space_group_name_H-M   'P 1'
#
loop_
_entity.id
_entity.type
_entity.pdbx_description
1 polymer ?
#
loop_
_entity_poly.entity_id
_entity_poly.type
_entity_poly.pdbx_seq_one_letter_code
_entity_poly.pdbx_strand_id
1 'polypeptide(L)'
;MPGVLFIDEVHMLDIECFSFLNRALENDMAPILVVATNRGITTIRGTNYKSPHGIPIDFLDRLLIISTQPYTEEDIHKILDIRCQEEDVEMSEDAKVLLTKIGVDTSLRYAIHLITSAALACLKRKGKIVEMEDISRVYELFWDVKRSTQYLMEYQSQYMFNEVPTGEGDEDKPNAMIS
;
A
#
# COMPACT_ATOMS: atom_id res chain seq x y z
N MET A 1 15.85 -28.50 6.14
CA MET A 1 14.63 -28.21 5.36
C MET A 1 14.82 -26.84 4.73
N PRO A 2 14.53 -26.64 3.43
CA PRO A 2 14.61 -25.33 2.81
C PRO A 2 13.53 -24.40 3.39
N GLY A 3 13.91 -23.18 3.78
CA GLY A 3 12.98 -22.18 4.31
C GLY A 3 12.22 -21.43 3.22
N VAL A 4 11.51 -20.36 3.60
CA VAL A 4 10.90 -19.40 2.68
C VAL A 4 11.57 -18.04 2.88
N LEU A 5 12.04 -17.43 1.80
CA LEU A 5 12.54 -16.06 1.77
C LEU A 5 11.50 -15.17 1.10
N PHE A 6 10.93 -14.23 1.85
CA PHE A 6 9.98 -13.25 1.33
C PHE A 6 10.65 -11.89 1.18
N ILE A 7 10.58 -11.31 -0.02
CA ILE A 7 11.07 -9.95 -0.31
C ILE A 7 9.90 -9.12 -0.83
N ASP A 8 9.51 -8.12 -0.04
CA ASP A 8 8.53 -7.11 -0.46
C ASP A 8 9.22 -5.98 -1.22
N GLU A 9 8.46 -5.31 -2.09
CA GLU A 9 8.94 -4.19 -2.93
C GLU A 9 10.23 -4.50 -3.70
N VAL A 10 10.28 -5.66 -4.36
CA VAL A 10 11.49 -6.17 -5.05
C VAL A 10 12.01 -5.22 -6.15
N HIS A 11 11.15 -4.34 -6.67
CA HIS A 11 11.54 -3.29 -7.64
C HIS A 11 12.55 -2.28 -7.07
N MET A 12 12.77 -2.27 -5.76
CA MET A 12 13.78 -1.45 -5.10
C MET A 12 15.18 -2.07 -5.13
N LEU A 13 15.33 -3.32 -5.57
CA LEU A 13 16.64 -3.97 -5.74
C LEU A 13 17.35 -3.48 -7.01
N ASP A 14 18.67 -3.54 -6.99
CA ASP A 14 19.52 -3.26 -8.14
C ASP A 14 19.85 -4.53 -8.95
N ILE A 15 20.43 -4.34 -10.13
CA ILE A 15 20.83 -5.43 -11.03
C ILE A 15 21.85 -6.39 -10.41
N GLU A 16 22.68 -5.91 -9.49
CA GLU A 16 23.69 -6.74 -8.80
C GLU A 16 23.02 -7.69 -7.80
N CYS A 17 22.00 -7.23 -7.07
CA CYS A 17 21.17 -8.05 -6.19
C CYS A 17 20.44 -9.14 -6.97
N PHE A 18 19.86 -8.82 -8.14
CA PHE A 18 19.22 -9.84 -8.99
C PHE A 18 20.22 -10.87 -9.50
N SER A 19 21.44 -10.46 -9.85
CA SER A 19 22.52 -11.37 -10.25
C SER A 19 22.91 -12.32 -9.10
N PHE A 20 22.99 -11.80 -7.87
CA PHE A 20 23.22 -12.60 -6.68
C PHE A 20 22.09 -13.61 -6.44
N LEU A 21 20.83 -13.16 -6.51
CA LEU A 21 19.66 -14.02 -6.33
C LEU A 21 19.60 -15.12 -7.40
N ASN A 22 19.88 -14.80 -8.65
CA ASN A 22 19.94 -15.76 -9.75
C ASN A 22 20.91 -16.91 -9.45
N ARG A 23 22.12 -16.59 -8.97
CA ARG A 23 23.15 -17.58 -8.59
C ARG A 23 22.77 -18.32 -7.31
N ALA A 24 22.18 -17.64 -6.33
CA ALA A 24 21.77 -18.27 -5.08
C ALA A 24 20.66 -19.31 -5.29
N LEU A 25 19.73 -19.05 -6.22
CA LEU A 25 18.62 -19.94 -6.59
C LEU A 25 19.07 -21.18 -7.40
N GLU A 26 20.30 -21.20 -7.90
CA GLU A 26 20.87 -22.39 -8.56
C GLU A 26 21.37 -23.44 -7.56
N ASN A 27 21.47 -23.10 -6.28
CA ASN A 27 21.91 -24.03 -5.24
C ASN A 27 20.77 -24.96 -4.81
N ASP A 28 21.02 -26.28 -4.74
CA ASP A 28 20.06 -27.29 -4.29
C ASP A 28 19.48 -27.03 -2.89
N MET A 29 20.22 -26.29 -2.05
CA MET A 29 19.81 -25.92 -0.68
C MET A 29 19.14 -24.54 -0.60
N ALA A 30 18.82 -23.92 -1.73
CA ALA A 30 18.16 -22.62 -1.77
C ALA A 30 16.74 -22.69 -1.16
N PRO A 31 16.33 -21.68 -0.37
CA PRO A 31 14.96 -21.57 0.10
C PRO A 31 14.01 -21.23 -1.05
N ILE A 32 12.71 -21.43 -0.83
CA ILE A 32 11.68 -20.93 -1.75
C ILE A 32 11.68 -19.40 -1.68
N LEU A 33 11.93 -18.75 -2.81
CA LEU A 33 11.86 -17.30 -2.94
C LEU A 33 10.45 -16.87 -3.32
N VAL A 34 9.87 -15.98 -2.52
CA VAL A 34 8.61 -15.29 -2.82
C VAL A 34 8.90 -13.80 -2.88
N VAL A 35 8.62 -13.17 -4.01
CA VAL A 35 8.82 -11.73 -4.22
C VAL A 35 7.48 -11.03 -4.45
N ALA A 36 7.35 -9.81 -3.95
CA ALA A 36 6.19 -8.96 -4.17
C ALA A 36 6.60 -7.59 -4.71
N THR A 37 5.72 -6.98 -5.50
CA THR A 37 5.89 -5.65 -6.08
C THR A 37 4.54 -5.04 -6.41
N ASN A 38 4.40 -3.75 -6.13
CA ASN A 38 3.23 -2.96 -6.53
C ASN A 38 3.47 -2.13 -7.80
N ARG A 39 4.64 -2.26 -8.46
CA ARG A 39 4.99 -1.54 -9.68
C ARG A 39 4.71 -2.38 -10.92
N GLY A 40 4.03 -1.78 -11.90
CA GLY A 40 3.77 -2.41 -13.21
C GLY A 40 4.99 -2.44 -14.12
N ILE A 41 5.41 -1.29 -14.63
CA ILE A 41 6.65 -1.13 -15.42
C ILE A 41 7.51 -0.09 -14.71
N THR A 42 8.77 -0.42 -14.44
CA THR A 42 9.72 0.52 -13.82
C THR A 42 11.14 0.24 -14.30
N THR A 43 12.03 1.21 -14.10
CA THR A 43 13.46 1.07 -14.44
C THR A 43 14.14 0.11 -13.47
N ILE A 44 14.97 -0.79 -13.99
CA ILE A 44 15.84 -1.65 -13.17
C ILE A 44 16.92 -0.76 -12.56
N ARG A 45 16.99 -0.69 -11.22
CA ARG A 45 17.94 0.18 -10.54
C ARG A 45 19.38 -0.23 -10.86
N GLY A 46 20.22 0.77 -11.10
CA GLY A 46 21.59 0.56 -11.61
C GLY A 46 21.69 0.50 -13.13
N THR A 47 20.58 0.61 -13.86
CA THR A 47 20.56 0.65 -15.33
C THR A 47 19.61 1.72 -15.87
N ASN A 48 19.64 1.94 -17.19
CA ASN A 48 18.71 2.83 -17.90
C ASN A 48 17.55 2.07 -18.58
N TYR A 49 17.41 0.76 -18.31
CA TYR A 49 16.41 -0.09 -18.96
C TYR A 49 15.14 -0.19 -18.11
N LYS A 50 13.97 -0.07 -18.77
CA LYS A 50 12.67 -0.34 -18.16
C LYS A 50 12.28 -1.79 -18.39
N SER A 51 11.69 -2.43 -17.38
CA SER A 51 11.19 -3.78 -17.46
C SER A 51 9.90 -3.97 -16.65
N PRO A 52 9.11 -5.02 -16.93
CA PRO A 52 8.00 -5.39 -16.06
C PRO A 52 8.49 -5.59 -14.63
N HIS A 53 7.80 -4.96 -13.68
CA HIS A 53 8.07 -5.02 -12.25
C HIS A 53 9.45 -4.52 -11.80
N GLY A 54 10.28 -3.96 -12.71
CA GLY A 54 11.66 -3.56 -12.40
C GLY A 54 12.62 -4.75 -12.23
N ILE A 55 12.23 -5.91 -12.75
CA ILE A 55 12.98 -7.16 -12.66
C ILE A 55 13.66 -7.43 -14.01
N PRO A 56 14.93 -7.85 -14.05
CA PRO A 56 15.58 -8.33 -15.27
C PRO A 56 14.81 -9.48 -15.94
N ILE A 57 14.73 -9.50 -17.28
CA ILE A 57 13.90 -10.46 -18.03
C ILE A 57 14.33 -11.90 -17.77
N ASP A 58 15.64 -12.14 -17.66
CA ASP A 58 16.22 -13.44 -17.32
C ASP A 58 15.78 -13.96 -15.94
N PHE A 59 15.59 -13.06 -14.98
CA PHE A 59 15.06 -13.42 -13.67
C PHE A 59 13.54 -13.64 -13.76
N LEU A 60 12.82 -12.78 -14.49
CA LEU A 60 11.36 -12.85 -14.66
C LEU A 60 10.92 -14.17 -15.31
N ASP A 61 11.65 -14.65 -16.31
CA ASP A 61 11.37 -15.91 -17.01
C ASP A 61 11.44 -17.15 -16.08
N ARG A 62 12.12 -17.02 -14.93
CA ARG A 62 12.25 -18.07 -13.92
C ARG A 62 11.17 -18.00 -12.83
N LEU A 63 10.34 -16.95 -12.83
CA LEU A 63 9.32 -16.72 -11.79
C LEU A 63 7.93 -17.19 -12.24
N LEU A 64 7.15 -17.71 -11.28
CA LEU A 64 5.72 -17.87 -11.43
C LEU A 64 5.02 -16.58 -10.95
N ILE A 65 4.32 -15.89 -11.85
CA ILE A 65 3.61 -14.66 -11.53
C ILE A 65 2.19 -14.99 -11.04
N ILE A 66 1.87 -14.54 -9.82
CA ILE A 66 0.51 -14.62 -9.24
C ILE A 66 0.01 -13.19 -9.03
N SER A 67 -1.09 -12.81 -9.68
CA SER A 67 -1.71 -11.50 -9.49
C SER A 67 -2.78 -11.56 -8.41
N THR A 68 -2.73 -10.60 -7.49
CA THR A 68 -3.78 -10.39 -6.48
C THR A 68 -4.83 -9.42 -6.99
N GLN A 69 -6.09 -9.65 -6.65
CA GLN A 69 -7.19 -8.73 -6.96
C GLN A 69 -7.49 -7.83 -5.74
N PRO A 70 -7.97 -6.59 -5.95
CA PRO A 70 -8.45 -5.74 -4.88
C PRO A 70 -9.60 -6.41 -4.10
N TYR A 71 -9.65 -6.20 -2.80
CA TYR A 71 -10.74 -6.68 -1.96
C TYR A 71 -12.07 -6.00 -2.29
N THR A 72 -13.16 -6.74 -2.16
CA THR A 72 -14.51 -6.16 -2.22
C THR A 72 -14.86 -5.47 -0.90
N GLU A 73 -15.91 -4.64 -0.90
CA GLU A 73 -16.40 -3.99 0.33
C GLU A 73 -16.78 -5.01 1.41
N GLU A 74 -17.40 -6.12 1.02
CA GLU A 74 -17.74 -7.23 1.93
C GLU A 74 -16.49 -7.90 2.54
N ASP A 75 -15.42 -8.05 1.75
CA ASP A 75 -14.15 -8.59 2.24
C ASP A 75 -13.48 -7.63 3.21
N ILE A 76 -13.49 -6.33 2.91
CA ILE A 76 -12.95 -5.29 3.81
C ILE A 76 -13.69 -5.30 5.14
N HIS A 77 -15.03 -5.37 5.12
CA HIS A 77 -15.83 -5.46 6.34
C HIS A 77 -15.44 -6.68 7.20
N LYS A 78 -15.33 -7.86 6.58
CA LYS A 78 -14.92 -9.09 7.28
C LYS A 78 -13.50 -9.00 7.84
N ILE A 79 -12.56 -8.44 7.08
CA ILE A 79 -11.18 -8.26 7.55
C ILE A 79 -11.15 -7.32 8.75
N LEU A 80 -11.88 -6.20 8.70
CA LEU A 80 -11.96 -5.25 9.81
C LEU A 80 -12.61 -5.89 11.05
N ASP A 81 -13.65 -6.70 10.88
CA ASP A 81 -14.29 -7.42 11.98
C ASP A 81 -13.32 -8.39 12.67
N ILE A 82 -12.56 -9.17 11.90
CA ILE A 82 -11.50 -10.05 12.43
C ILE A 82 -10.44 -9.23 13.17
N ARG A 83 -10.03 -8.07 12.64
CA ARG A 83 -9.05 -7.19 13.30
C ARG A 83 -9.55 -6.59 14.60
N CYS A 84 -10.83 -6.19 14.66
CA CYS A 84 -11.43 -5.73 15.91
C CYS A 84 -11.43 -6.83 16.98
N GLN A 85 -11.70 -8.08 16.59
CA GLN A 85 -11.64 -9.23 17.50
C GLN A 85 -10.20 -9.54 17.94
N GLU A 86 -9.23 -9.46 17.03
CA GLU A 86 -7.81 -9.69 17.33
C GLU A 86 -7.24 -8.63 18.28
N GLU A 87 -7.65 -7.37 18.13
CA GLU A 87 -7.24 -6.25 18.98
C GLU A 87 -8.07 -6.11 20.28
N ASP A 88 -9.05 -7.00 20.51
CA ASP A 88 -9.98 -6.97 21.66
C ASP A 88 -10.72 -5.62 21.79
N VAL A 89 -11.18 -5.07 20.66
CA VAL A 89 -11.90 -3.79 20.58
C VAL A 89 -13.38 -4.04 20.26
N GLU A 90 -14.26 -3.74 21.21
CA GLU A 90 -15.70 -3.74 20.97
C GLU A 90 -16.11 -2.49 20.17
N MET A 91 -16.70 -2.69 18.99
CA MET A 91 -17.23 -1.63 18.11
C MET A 91 -18.72 -1.81 17.86
N SER A 92 -19.45 -0.69 17.79
CA SER A 92 -20.83 -0.71 17.31
C SER A 92 -20.88 -1.04 15.81
N GLU A 93 -22.00 -1.62 15.36
CA GLU A 93 -22.16 -2.02 13.96
C GLU A 93 -22.08 -0.81 13.01
N ASP A 94 -22.71 0.31 13.38
CA ASP A 94 -22.65 1.54 12.60
C ASP A 94 -21.21 2.07 12.46
N ALA A 95 -20.38 1.90 13.51
CA ALA A 95 -18.98 2.27 13.49
C ALA A 95 -18.18 1.39 12.51
N LYS A 96 -18.46 0.08 12.45
CA LYS A 96 -17.83 -0.85 11.49
C LYS A 96 -18.21 -0.53 10.05
N VAL A 97 -19.48 -0.18 9.79
CA VAL A 97 -19.94 0.24 8.47
C VAL A 97 -19.23 1.52 8.03
N LEU A 98 -19.13 2.53 8.91
CA LEU A 98 -18.39 3.76 8.63
C LEU A 98 -16.91 3.47 8.34
N LEU A 99 -16.28 2.62 9.15
CA LEU A 99 -14.87 2.25 8.98
C LEU A 99 -14.62 1.51 7.66
N THR A 100 -15.55 0.63 7.28
CA THR A 100 -15.50 -0.10 6.00
C THR A 100 -15.53 0.87 4.83
N LYS A 101 -16.44 1.85 4.87
CA LYS A 101 -16.51 2.90 3.85
C LYS A 101 -15.21 3.70 3.76
N ILE A 102 -14.63 4.08 4.91
CA ILE A 102 -13.32 4.74 4.95
C ILE A 102 -12.23 3.85 4.34
N GLY A 103 -12.26 2.54 4.62
CA GLY A 103 -11.31 1.57 4.07
C GLY A 103 -11.38 1.42 2.55
N VAL A 104 -12.59 1.49 1.98
CA VAL A 104 -12.83 1.50 0.52
C VAL A 104 -12.31 2.79 -0.12
N ASP A 105 -12.61 3.95 0.47
CA ASP A 105 -12.25 5.25 -0.10
C ASP A 105 -10.72 5.53 0.00
N THR A 106 -10.07 5.00 1.03
CA THR A 106 -8.65 5.25 1.34
C THR A 106 -7.77 4.01 1.12
N SER A 107 -7.50 3.23 2.17
CA SER A 107 -6.78 1.95 2.14
C SER A 107 -7.12 1.11 3.36
N LEU A 108 -7.07 -0.21 3.21
CA LEU A 108 -7.28 -1.15 4.32
C LEU A 108 -6.28 -0.94 5.48
N ARG A 109 -5.01 -0.63 5.17
CA ARG A 109 -3.99 -0.35 6.18
C ARG A 109 -4.38 0.83 7.07
N TYR A 110 -4.86 1.91 6.46
CA TYR A 110 -5.29 3.10 7.20
C TYR A 110 -6.51 2.79 8.08
N ALA A 111 -7.51 2.08 7.55
CA ALA A 111 -8.68 1.67 8.33
C ALA A 111 -8.31 0.79 9.55
N ILE A 112 -7.35 -0.13 9.40
CA ILE A 112 -6.86 -0.94 10.53
C ILE A 112 -6.20 -0.05 11.59
N HIS A 113 -5.35 0.90 11.21
CA HIS A 113 -4.71 1.80 12.17
C HIS A 113 -5.73 2.70 12.92
N LEU A 114 -6.85 3.02 12.25
CA LEU A 114 -7.95 3.75 12.89
C LEU A 114 -8.65 2.93 13.99
N ILE A 115 -8.65 1.59 13.93
CA ILE A 115 -9.22 0.73 14.99
C ILE A 115 -8.56 1.03 16.33
N THR A 116 -7.24 0.89 16.39
CA THR A 116 -6.45 1.12 17.59
C THR A 116 -6.60 2.57 18.09
N SER A 117 -6.63 3.53 17.16
CA SER A 117 -6.73 4.95 17.49
C SER A 117 -8.13 5.34 18.00
N ALA A 118 -9.19 4.74 17.44
CA ALA A 118 -10.57 4.89 17.91
C ALA A 118 -10.79 4.22 19.27
N ALA A 119 -10.14 3.08 19.54
CA ALA A 119 -10.15 2.48 20.87
C ALA A 119 -9.57 3.42 21.93
N LEU A 120 -8.46 4.11 21.63
CA LEU A 120 -7.89 5.11 22.52
C LEU A 120 -8.80 6.34 22.72
N ALA A 121 -9.49 6.79 21.66
CA ALA A 121 -10.47 7.87 21.76
C ALA A 121 -11.67 7.47 22.64
N CYS A 122 -12.17 6.25 22.48
CA CYS A 122 -13.21 5.66 23.31
C CYS A 122 -12.80 5.58 24.79
N LEU A 123 -11.57 5.11 25.05
CA LEU A 123 -11.02 5.05 26.40
C LEU A 123 -10.94 6.44 27.05
N LYS A 124 -10.58 7.47 26.26
CA LYS A 124 -10.53 8.86 26.73
C LYS A 124 -11.91 9.40 27.13
N ARG A 125 -12.99 9.02 26.42
CA ARG A 125 -14.37 9.35 26.84
C ARG A 125 -14.89 8.45 27.96
N LYS A 126 -14.09 7.47 28.42
CA LYS A 126 -14.48 6.43 29.37
C LYS A 126 -15.61 5.53 28.84
N GLY A 127 -15.70 5.40 27.51
CA GLY A 127 -16.61 4.47 26.83
C GLY A 127 -16.04 3.06 26.82
N LYS A 128 -16.91 2.06 26.71
CA LYS A 128 -16.51 0.64 26.56
C LYS A 128 -16.57 0.15 25.11
N ILE A 129 -17.52 0.65 24.34
CA ILE A 129 -17.77 0.26 22.95
C ILE A 129 -17.47 1.46 22.08
N VAL A 130 -16.60 1.32 21.08
CA VAL A 130 -16.25 2.37 20.11
C VAL A 130 -17.47 2.70 19.25
N GLU A 131 -17.77 3.99 19.13
CA GLU A 131 -18.92 4.52 18.39
C GLU A 131 -18.46 5.34 17.17
N MET A 132 -19.40 5.69 16.29
CA MET A 132 -19.12 6.49 15.09
C MET A 132 -18.43 7.83 15.39
N GLU A 133 -18.73 8.43 16.55
CA GLU A 133 -18.11 9.69 16.98
C GLU A 133 -16.61 9.56 17.22
N ASP A 134 -16.15 8.44 17.76
CA ASP A 134 -14.73 8.19 17.99
C ASP A 134 -13.98 8.04 16.66
N ILE A 135 -14.56 7.29 15.72
CA ILE A 135 -13.98 7.10 14.39
C ILE A 135 -13.92 8.43 13.63
N SER A 136 -15.00 9.21 13.65
CA SER A 136 -15.06 10.52 12.99
C SER A 136 -14.00 11.46 13.55
N ARG A 137 -13.85 11.51 14.88
CA ARG A 137 -12.82 12.31 15.55
C ARG A 137 -11.41 11.89 15.15
N VAL A 138 -11.14 10.59 15.09
CA VAL A 138 -9.80 10.07 14.74
C VAL A 138 -9.51 10.32 13.27
N TYR A 139 -10.49 10.18 12.38
CA TYR A 139 -10.38 10.47 10.96
C TYR A 139 -10.09 11.96 10.67
N GLU A 140 -10.57 12.87 11.51
CA GLU A 140 -10.21 14.29 11.44
C GLU A 140 -8.76 14.55 11.88
N LEU A 141 -8.29 13.83 12.91
CA LEU A 141 -6.96 14.00 13.49
C LEU A 141 -5.84 13.36 12.66
N PHE A 142 -6.07 12.15 12.13
CA PHE A 142 -5.08 11.40 11.37
C PHE A 142 -5.48 11.36 9.91
N TRP A 143 -4.66 11.92 9.03
CA TRP A 143 -4.99 12.00 7.62
C TRP A 143 -4.41 10.82 6.86
N ASP A 144 -5.12 10.38 5.83
CA ASP A 144 -4.61 9.41 4.87
C ASP A 144 -3.67 10.07 3.84
N VAL A 145 -3.04 9.25 3.02
CA VAL A 145 -2.06 9.70 2.02
C VAL A 145 -2.70 10.61 0.96
N LYS A 146 -3.95 10.35 0.54
CA LYS A 146 -4.62 11.17 -0.48
C LYS A 146 -4.96 12.56 0.08
N ARG A 147 -5.54 12.63 1.29
CA ARG A 147 -5.84 13.92 1.94
C ARG A 147 -4.60 14.74 2.26
N SER A 148 -3.54 14.09 2.75
CA SER A 148 -2.28 14.77 3.06
C SER A 148 -1.56 15.29 1.82
N THR A 149 -1.53 14.53 0.72
CA THR A 149 -0.96 15.01 -0.56
C THR A 149 -1.75 16.18 -1.13
N GLN A 150 -3.09 16.13 -1.11
CA GLN A 150 -3.92 17.25 -1.57
C GLN A 150 -3.67 18.53 -0.78
N TYR A 151 -3.59 18.43 0.55
CA TYR A 151 -3.26 19.59 1.39
C TYR A 151 -1.88 20.17 1.07
N LEU A 152 -0.87 19.32 0.86
CA LEU A 152 0.46 19.80 0.46
C LEU A 152 0.43 20.53 -0.89
N MET A 153 -0.40 20.08 -1.84
CA MET A 153 -0.57 20.77 -3.13
C MET A 153 -1.29 22.13 -2.96
N GLU A 154 -2.31 22.21 -2.11
CA GLU A 154 -3.06 23.45 -1.87
C GLU A 154 -2.21 24.51 -1.14
N TYR A 155 -1.39 24.07 -0.18
CA TYR A 155 -0.50 24.93 0.60
C TYR A 155 0.93 24.96 0.04
N GLN A 156 1.12 24.50 -1.20
CA GLN A 156 2.42 24.36 -1.84
C GLN A 156 3.27 25.63 -1.66
N SER A 157 2.68 26.82 -1.88
CA SER A 157 3.32 28.14 -1.74
C SER A 157 3.98 28.42 -0.38
N GLN A 158 3.58 27.73 0.69
CA GLN A 158 4.10 27.90 2.05
C GLN A 158 5.25 26.94 2.38
N TYR A 159 5.50 25.94 1.51
CA TYR A 159 6.56 24.96 1.69
C TYR A 159 7.86 25.35 0.97
N MET A 160 8.97 24.92 1.56
CA MET A 160 10.31 25.46 1.35
C MET A 160 10.96 25.15 -0.01
N PHE A 161 10.35 24.27 -0.82
CA PHE A 161 10.86 23.85 -2.13
C PHE A 161 9.77 23.96 -3.21
N ASN A 162 9.44 25.19 -3.59
CA ASN A 162 8.73 25.48 -4.84
C ASN A 162 9.75 25.96 -5.87
N GLU A 163 10.51 25.02 -6.44
CA GLU A 163 11.14 25.34 -7.70
C GLU A 163 10.04 25.29 -8.77
N VAL A 164 9.80 26.48 -9.33
CA VAL A 164 8.96 26.77 -10.49
C VAL A 164 9.09 25.65 -11.52
N PRO A 165 7.99 25.14 -12.12
CA PRO A 165 8.13 24.26 -13.27
C PRO A 165 8.75 25.08 -14.40
N THR A 166 10.06 24.96 -14.59
CA THR A 166 10.71 25.27 -15.86
C THR A 166 10.06 24.37 -16.88
N GLY A 167 9.24 24.97 -17.73
CA GLY A 167 8.60 24.27 -18.83
C GLY A 167 9.66 23.61 -19.71
N GLU A 168 9.53 22.31 -19.87
CA GLU A 168 9.95 21.57 -21.05
C GLU A 168 8.97 20.40 -21.16
N GLY A 169 8.26 20.35 -22.27
CA GLY A 169 7.17 19.43 -22.49
C GLY A 169 7.65 18.00 -22.69
N ASP A 170 6.81 17.07 -22.25
CA ASP A 170 6.58 15.84 -23.01
C ASP A 170 5.08 15.55 -22.95
N GLU A 171 4.48 15.59 -24.13
CA GLU A 171 3.08 15.24 -24.38
C GLU A 171 2.91 13.73 -24.19
N ASP A 172 2.15 13.32 -23.18
CA ASP A 172 1.50 12.01 -23.17
C ASP A 172 0.02 12.20 -22.82
N LYS A 173 -0.77 12.52 -23.86
CA LYS A 173 -2.24 12.44 -23.78
C LYS A 173 -2.65 10.97 -23.85
N PRO A 174 -3.46 10.45 -22.90
CA PRO A 174 -4.10 9.16 -23.10
C PRO A 174 -5.17 9.32 -24.18
N ASN A 175 -5.00 8.59 -25.29
CA ASN A 175 -5.99 8.46 -26.36
C ASN A 175 -7.24 7.76 -25.80
N ALA A 176 -8.22 8.54 -25.35
CA ALA A 176 -9.58 8.06 -25.16
C ALA A 176 -10.22 7.86 -26.54
N MET A 177 -10.49 6.61 -26.86
CA MET A 177 -11.30 6.18 -28.00
C MET A 177 -12.66 6.88 -28.03
N ILE A 178 -13.01 7.49 -29.17
CA ILE A 178 -14.39 7.72 -29.58
C ILE A 178 -14.50 7.38 -31.06
N SER A 179 -15.15 6.24 -31.35
CA SER A 179 -16.16 6.03 -32.39
C SER A 179 -16.80 4.67 -32.16
#